data_AF-A0A7C4L6P8-F1
#
_entry.id   AF-A0A7C4L6P8-F1
#
_cell.length_a   1.000
_cell.length_b   1.000
_cell.length_c   1.000
_cell.angle_alpha   90.00
_cell.angle_beta   90.00
_cell.angle_gamma   90.00
#
_symmetry.space_group_name_H-M   'P 1'
#
loop_
_entity.id
_entity.type
_entity.pdbx_description
1 polymer ?
#
loop_
_entity_poly.entity_id
_entity_poly.type
_entity_poly.pdbx_seq_one_letter_code
_entity_poly.pdbx_strand_id
1 'polypeptide(L)'
;MKKILLIVILIFSFLSLYGAMIRTPYLQAVTQNSVYVMIECDSSDDVTVQYGLTTLYGNNAVTESVLQPTSGKWMHRIRLTGLSAGEEYHYRATQDGLNYTSDYVFRTAVSSGTSFRMAITGDMRSNPTVWNEIAGHIISHNPAFMVLTGDLCYDGSYSSWNDEFFTTNNMILSASVPWFNSLGIMKHGQLQRKLL
;
A
#
# COMPACT_ATOMS: atom_id res chain seq x y z
N MET A 1 30.75 61.14 6.49
CA MET A 1 31.12 59.71 6.47
C MET A 1 29.87 58.88 6.81
N LYS A 2 29.18 58.32 5.82
CA LYS A 2 27.94 57.54 6.03
C LYS A 2 28.32 56.08 6.30
N LYS A 3 27.97 55.55 7.47
CA LYS A 3 28.10 54.12 7.80
C LYS A 3 26.93 53.38 7.16
N ILE A 4 27.20 52.52 6.18
CA ILE A 4 26.21 51.61 5.61
C ILE A 4 26.22 50.36 6.49
N LEU A 5 25.10 50.11 7.18
CA LEU A 5 24.86 48.90 7.94
C LEU A 5 24.39 47.82 6.96
N LEU A 6 25.22 46.79 6.74
CA LEU A 6 24.85 45.63 5.93
C LEU A 6 24.00 44.69 6.80
N ILE A 7 22.70 44.57 6.48
CA ILE A 7 21.82 43.56 7.09
C ILE A 7 21.95 42.29 6.25
N VAL A 8 22.57 41.26 6.83
CA VAL A 8 22.62 39.92 6.24
C VAL A 8 21.33 39.20 6.65
N ILE A 9 20.41 39.05 5.70
CA ILE A 9 19.21 38.21 5.88
C ILE A 9 19.63 36.76 5.66
N LEU A 10 19.78 36.01 6.75
CA LEU A 10 19.93 34.56 6.73
C LEU A 10 18.57 33.93 6.42
N ILE A 11 18.35 33.59 5.15
CA ILE A 11 17.22 32.74 4.74
C ILE A 11 17.58 31.31 5.16
N PHE A 12 17.12 30.88 6.34
CA PHE A 12 17.08 29.47 6.69
C PHE A 12 15.96 28.81 5.88
N SER A 13 16.31 28.26 4.71
CA SER A 13 15.44 27.29 4.06
C SER A 13 15.40 26.05 4.95
N PHE A 14 14.28 25.82 5.64
CA PHE A 14 13.97 24.51 6.18
C PHE A 14 13.82 23.57 4.99
N LEU A 15 14.88 22.83 4.66
CA LEU A 15 14.75 21.61 3.87
C LEU A 15 13.99 20.63 4.78
N SER A 16 12.67 20.56 4.59
CA SER A 16 11.91 19.46 5.16
C SER A 16 12.41 18.20 4.46
N LEU A 17 13.10 17.35 5.22
CA LEU A 17 13.36 15.97 4.84
C LEU A 17 12.00 15.26 4.87
N TYR A 18 11.21 15.42 3.82
CA TYR A 18 9.97 14.68 3.68
C TYR A 18 10.30 13.20 3.54
N GLY A 19 9.51 12.35 4.21
CA GLY A 19 9.59 10.91 4.02
C GLY A 19 9.28 10.54 2.57
N ALA A 20 10.09 9.64 2.02
CA ALA A 20 9.78 8.95 0.78
C ALA A 20 8.79 7.82 1.06
N MET A 21 7.76 7.72 0.22
CA MET A 21 7.01 6.47 0.07
C MET A 21 7.90 5.49 -0.70
N ILE A 22 8.35 4.46 -0.02
CA ILE A 22 9.44 3.58 -0.49
C ILE A 22 8.95 2.27 -1.11
N ARG A 23 7.64 2.01 -1.08
CA ARG A 23 6.99 0.90 -1.80
C ARG A 23 5.67 1.34 -2.41
N THR A 24 5.31 0.70 -3.53
CA THR A 24 3.96 0.74 -4.08
C THR A 24 2.90 0.42 -2.99
N PRO A 25 1.81 1.21 -2.89
CA PRO A 25 0.73 0.91 -1.95
C PRO A 25 0.12 -0.47 -2.21
N TYR A 26 -0.41 -1.11 -1.16
CA TYR A 26 -1.23 -2.30 -1.31
C TYR A 26 -2.56 -2.20 -0.56
N LEU A 27 -3.53 -3.01 -0.99
CA LEU A 27 -4.91 -2.94 -0.52
C LEU A 27 -5.29 -4.17 0.30
N GLN A 28 -6.02 -3.95 1.40
CA GLN A 28 -6.49 -5.03 2.27
C GLN A 28 -7.93 -4.81 2.74
N ALA A 29 -8.56 -5.93 3.13
CA ALA A 29 -9.84 -5.95 3.82
C ALA A 29 -10.94 -5.10 3.15
N VAL A 30 -11.08 -5.25 1.84
CA VAL A 30 -12.13 -4.57 1.07
C VAL A 30 -13.51 -5.05 1.51
N THR A 31 -14.45 -4.11 1.54
CA THR A 31 -15.87 -4.35 1.81
C THR A 31 -16.69 -3.62 0.74
N GLN A 32 -18.00 -3.63 0.89
CA GLN A 32 -18.89 -2.86 0.02
C GLN A 32 -18.71 -1.34 0.19
N ASN A 33 -18.15 -0.88 1.31
CA ASN A 33 -18.11 0.55 1.66
C ASN A 33 -16.79 1.06 2.22
N SER A 34 -15.76 0.20 2.29
CA SER A 34 -14.43 0.56 2.79
C SER A 34 -13.34 -0.36 2.25
N VAL A 35 -12.10 0.14 2.27
CA VAL A 35 -10.87 -0.62 2.00
C VAL A 35 -9.74 -0.01 2.83
N TYR A 36 -8.72 -0.79 3.15
CA TYR A 36 -7.47 -0.27 3.72
C TYR A 36 -6.42 -0.10 2.63
N VAL A 37 -5.78 1.06 2.62
CA VAL A 37 -4.57 1.33 1.85
C VAL A 37 -3.39 1.25 2.81
N MET A 38 -2.42 0.41 2.46
CA MET A 38 -1.22 0.16 3.23
C MET A 38 -0.03 0.77 2.48
N ILE A 39 0.72 1.63 3.16
CA ILE A 39 1.80 2.42 2.54
C ILE A 39 3.03 2.34 3.42
N GLU A 40 4.16 2.00 2.83
CA GLU A 40 5.45 1.99 3.52
C GLU A 40 6.22 3.27 3.22
N CYS A 41 6.69 3.94 4.29
CA CYS A 41 7.46 5.17 4.25
C CYS A 41 8.76 5.03 5.04
N ASP A 42 9.70 5.93 4.79
CA ASP A 42 10.93 6.13 5.59
C ASP A 42 10.84 7.32 6.56
N SER A 43 9.62 7.77 6.86
CA SER A 43 9.31 8.61 8.02
C SER A 43 7.99 8.15 8.66
N SER A 44 7.73 8.60 9.89
CA SER A 44 6.45 8.37 10.58
C SER A 44 5.40 9.43 10.29
N ASP A 45 5.66 10.37 9.38
CA ASP A 45 4.73 11.46 9.08
C ASP A 45 3.46 10.93 8.43
N ASP A 46 2.33 11.56 8.70
CA ASP A 46 1.06 11.06 8.21
C ASP A 46 0.98 11.03 6.69
N VAL A 47 0.41 9.95 6.17
CA VAL A 47 0.12 9.79 4.76
C VAL A 47 -1.33 10.23 4.52
N THR A 48 -1.53 11.12 3.56
CA THR A 48 -2.85 11.45 3.03
C THR A 48 -3.08 10.67 1.75
N VAL A 49 -4.20 9.93 1.69
CA VAL A 49 -4.71 9.29 0.48
C VAL A 49 -5.85 10.13 -0.09
N GLN A 50 -5.66 10.61 -1.32
CA GLN A 50 -6.72 11.21 -2.15
C GLN A 50 -7.42 10.10 -2.91
N TYR A 51 -8.76 10.10 -2.91
CA TYR A 51 -9.53 9.08 -3.61
C TYR A 51 -10.87 9.61 -4.15
N GLY A 52 -11.38 8.97 -5.21
CA GLY A 52 -12.67 9.30 -5.81
C GLY A 52 -13.01 8.45 -7.03
N LEU A 53 -14.21 8.64 -7.58
CA LEU A 53 -14.67 7.92 -8.78
C LEU A 53 -13.96 8.36 -10.07
N THR A 54 -13.13 9.39 -9.99
CA THR A 54 -12.35 9.92 -11.12
C THR A 54 -10.98 10.38 -10.61
N THR A 55 -10.06 10.69 -11.53
CA THR A 55 -8.74 11.27 -11.23
C THR A 55 -8.77 12.70 -10.70
N LEU A 56 -9.95 13.34 -10.63
CA LEU A 56 -10.13 14.57 -9.83
C LEU A 56 -10.19 14.26 -8.33
N TYR A 57 -10.27 12.98 -7.97
CA TYR A 57 -10.47 12.50 -6.62
C TYR A 57 -11.70 13.19 -6.01
N GLY A 58 -11.60 13.72 -4.79
CA GLY A 58 -12.67 14.47 -4.14
C GLY A 58 -12.83 14.14 -2.66
N ASN A 59 -12.26 13.03 -2.23
CA ASN A 59 -12.18 12.63 -0.83
C ASN A 59 -10.73 12.49 -0.39
N ASN A 60 -10.49 12.65 0.90
CA ASN A 60 -9.20 12.44 1.54
C ASN A 60 -9.37 11.53 2.76
N ALA A 61 -8.39 10.69 3.02
CA ALA A 61 -8.22 9.97 4.26
C ALA A 61 -6.77 10.11 4.72
N VAL A 62 -6.53 10.08 6.02
CA VAL A 62 -5.19 10.18 6.62
C VAL A 62 -4.86 8.90 7.38
N THR A 63 -3.58 8.69 7.75
CA THR A 63 -3.14 7.58 8.60
C THR A 63 -4.12 7.35 9.76
N GLU A 64 -4.66 6.13 9.84
CA GLU A 64 -5.43 5.66 11.00
C GLU A 64 -4.48 5.09 12.07
N SER A 65 -3.46 4.35 11.64
CA SER A 65 -2.43 3.78 12.51
C SER A 65 -1.11 3.60 11.77
N VAL A 66 0.00 3.61 12.52
CA VAL A 66 1.35 3.37 12.00
C VAL A 66 2.05 2.28 12.80
N LEU A 67 2.79 1.40 12.12
CA LEU A 67 3.64 0.37 12.71
C LEU A 67 5.08 0.51 12.19
N GLN A 68 6.07 0.11 12.98
CA GLN A 68 7.48 0.10 12.55
C GLN A 68 7.97 -1.36 12.42
N PRO A 69 7.82 -2.02 11.25
CA PRO A 69 8.23 -3.43 11.09
C PRO A 69 9.73 -3.65 11.22
N THR A 70 10.52 -2.63 10.90
CA THR A 70 11.98 -2.60 11.07
C THR A 70 12.44 -1.15 11.23
N SER A 71 13.63 -0.95 11.79
CA SER A 71 14.17 0.39 12.03
C SER A 71 14.18 1.23 10.74
N GLY A 72 13.64 2.45 10.82
CA GLY A 72 13.60 3.39 9.70
C GLY A 72 12.58 3.04 8.59
N LYS A 73 11.64 2.14 8.86
CA LYS A 73 10.55 1.77 7.94
C LYS A 73 9.23 1.83 8.70
N TRP A 74 8.28 2.60 8.20
CA TRP A 74 6.97 2.80 8.82
C TRP A 74 5.86 2.35 7.87
N MET A 75 4.97 1.50 8.39
CA MET A 75 3.79 1.01 7.69
C MET A 75 2.58 1.81 8.15
N HIS A 76 2.04 2.64 7.26
CA HIS A 76 0.83 3.40 7.46
C HIS A 76 -0.38 2.59 7.00
N ARG A 77 -1.43 2.61 7.81
CA ARG A 77 -2.72 1.99 7.52
C ARG A 77 -3.76 3.09 7.43
N ILE A 78 -4.35 3.26 6.26
CA ILE A 78 -5.32 4.31 5.95
C ILE A 78 -6.63 3.64 5.56
N ARG A 79 -7.73 3.97 6.24
CA ARG A 79 -9.06 3.42 5.91
C ARG A 79 -9.84 4.38 5.03
N LEU A 80 -10.15 3.97 3.82
CA LEU A 80 -11.12 4.67 2.97
C LEU A 80 -12.51 4.20 3.37
N THR A 81 -13.44 5.12 3.59
CA THR A 81 -14.82 4.81 4.02
C THR A 81 -15.83 5.59 3.20
N GLY A 82 -17.12 5.24 3.34
CA GLY A 82 -18.20 5.88 2.59
C GLY A 82 -18.21 5.51 1.11
N LEU A 83 -17.61 4.37 0.75
CA LEU A 83 -17.55 3.92 -0.64
C LEU A 83 -18.87 3.27 -1.06
N SER A 84 -19.16 3.32 -2.36
CA SER A 84 -20.28 2.59 -2.97
C SER A 84 -19.84 1.20 -3.40
N ALA A 85 -20.73 0.21 -3.34
CA ALA A 85 -20.46 -1.19 -3.65
C ALA A 85 -20.25 -1.43 -5.15
N GLY A 86 -19.27 -2.26 -5.51
CA GLY A 86 -18.97 -2.63 -6.90
C GLY A 86 -18.38 -1.51 -7.77
N GLU A 87 -18.08 -0.35 -7.18
CA GLU A 87 -17.57 0.82 -7.89
C GLU A 87 -16.05 0.84 -7.94
N GLU A 88 -15.54 1.43 -9.02
CA GLU A 88 -14.11 1.66 -9.21
C GLU A 88 -13.73 3.03 -8.64
N TYR A 89 -12.63 3.05 -7.89
CA TYR A 89 -12.08 4.25 -7.27
C TYR A 89 -10.63 4.44 -7.70
N HIS A 90 -10.33 5.66 -8.12
CA HIS A 90 -8.97 6.17 -8.28
C HIS A 90 -8.43 6.59 -6.92
N TYR A 91 -7.14 6.35 -6.67
CA TYR A 91 -6.46 6.83 -5.48
C TYR A 91 -4.98 7.12 -5.71
N ARG A 92 -4.44 8.05 -4.92
CA ARG A 92 -3.00 8.34 -4.82
C ARG A 92 -2.65 8.81 -3.41
N ALA A 93 -1.40 8.70 -3.03
CA ALA A 93 -0.94 9.07 -1.69
C ALA A 93 0.15 10.13 -1.70
N THR A 94 0.31 10.82 -0.57
CA THR A 94 1.37 11.81 -0.32
C THR A 94 1.62 11.97 1.19
N GLN A 95 2.85 12.30 1.58
CA GLN A 95 3.19 12.72 2.96
C GLN A 95 3.33 14.24 3.10
N ASP A 96 3.50 14.97 2.00
CA ASP A 96 3.90 16.38 1.99
C ASP A 96 2.97 17.29 1.17
N GLY A 97 2.02 16.71 0.44
CA GLY A 97 1.12 17.43 -0.47
C GLY A 97 1.79 17.88 -1.77
N LEU A 98 3.02 17.45 -2.04
CA LEU A 98 3.82 17.84 -3.20
C LEU A 98 4.23 16.62 -4.03
N ASN A 99 4.75 15.60 -3.36
CA ASN A 99 5.15 14.34 -3.96
C ASN A 99 4.02 13.34 -3.81
N TYR A 100 3.48 12.94 -4.96
CA TYR A 100 2.39 11.97 -5.04
C TYR A 100 2.88 10.66 -5.65
N THR A 101 2.28 9.55 -5.21
CA THR A 101 2.36 8.30 -5.96
C THR A 101 1.72 8.45 -7.34
N SER A 102 1.93 7.45 -8.20
CA SER A 102 1.05 7.23 -9.35
C SER A 102 -0.42 7.15 -8.94
N ASP A 103 -1.30 7.39 -9.90
CA ASP A 103 -2.71 7.07 -9.79
C ASP A 103 -2.88 5.54 -9.86
N TYR A 104 -3.62 4.99 -8.91
CA TYR A 104 -3.98 3.59 -8.85
C TYR A 104 -5.49 3.45 -8.82
N VAL A 105 -6.00 2.30 -9.24
CA VAL A 105 -7.44 1.99 -9.24
C VAL A 105 -7.72 0.71 -8.48
N PHE A 106 -8.83 0.69 -7.75
CA PHE A 106 -9.36 -0.51 -7.13
C PHE A 106 -10.89 -0.55 -7.24
N ARG A 107 -11.47 -1.73 -6.99
CA ARG A 107 -12.93 -1.90 -6.96
C ARG A 107 -13.38 -2.36 -5.58
N THR A 108 -14.48 -1.79 -5.09
CA THR A 108 -15.10 -2.26 -3.84
C THR A 108 -15.82 -3.58 -4.04
N ALA A 109 -16.10 -4.28 -2.94
CA ALA A 109 -16.87 -5.51 -3.02
C ALA A 109 -18.26 -5.25 -3.62
N VAL A 110 -18.72 -6.16 -4.47
CA VAL A 110 -20.01 -6.03 -5.15
C VAL A 110 -21.19 -6.24 -4.19
N SER A 111 -22.36 -5.75 -4.58
CA SER A 111 -23.61 -6.00 -3.86
C SER A 111 -23.98 -7.50 -3.87
N SER A 112 -24.70 -7.94 -2.84
CA SER A 112 -25.21 -9.31 -2.77
C SER A 112 -25.99 -9.69 -4.03
N GLY A 113 -25.81 -10.91 -4.51
CA GLY A 113 -26.41 -11.40 -5.77
C GLY A 113 -25.66 -10.99 -7.04
N THR A 114 -24.62 -10.16 -6.95
CA THR A 114 -23.77 -9.81 -8.09
C THR A 114 -22.66 -10.84 -8.25
N SER A 115 -22.43 -11.30 -9.48
CA SER A 115 -21.32 -12.21 -9.79
C SER A 115 -19.98 -11.48 -9.70
N PHE A 116 -18.97 -12.16 -9.17
CA PHE A 116 -17.59 -11.66 -9.13
C PHE A 116 -16.60 -12.80 -9.38
N ARG A 117 -15.36 -12.43 -9.67
CA ARG A 117 -14.22 -13.34 -9.71
C ARG A 117 -13.32 -13.07 -8.52
N MET A 118 -12.77 -14.11 -7.92
CA MET A 118 -11.71 -13.99 -6.93
C MET A 118 -10.51 -14.87 -7.31
N ALA A 119 -9.33 -14.48 -6.85
CA ALA A 119 -8.14 -15.31 -6.92
C ALA A 119 -7.89 -15.99 -5.57
N ILE A 120 -7.42 -17.24 -5.59
CA ILE A 120 -6.95 -17.94 -4.39
C ILE A 120 -5.56 -18.47 -4.71
N THR A 121 -4.58 -18.15 -3.87
CA THR A 121 -3.19 -18.59 -4.04
C THR A 121 -2.49 -18.70 -2.68
N GLY A 122 -1.40 -19.44 -2.63
CA GLY A 122 -0.61 -19.70 -1.44
C GLY A 122 0.75 -20.26 -1.80
N ASP A 123 1.58 -20.52 -0.79
CA ASP A 123 2.80 -21.33 -0.93
C ASP A 123 3.83 -20.75 -1.95
N MET A 124 3.86 -19.42 -2.10
CA MET A 124 4.78 -18.72 -3.00
C MET A 124 6.18 -18.50 -2.40
N ARG A 125 6.36 -18.83 -1.13
CA ARG A 125 7.64 -18.81 -0.40
C ARG A 125 8.79 -19.41 -1.21
N SER A 126 9.97 -18.78 -1.11
CA SER A 126 11.23 -19.21 -1.75
C SER A 126 11.19 -19.29 -3.28
N ASN A 127 10.11 -18.82 -3.92
CA ASN A 127 9.97 -18.89 -5.36
C ASN A 127 9.47 -17.57 -5.99
N PRO A 128 10.19 -16.45 -5.78
CA PRO A 128 9.77 -15.12 -6.26
C PRO A 128 9.53 -15.06 -7.77
N THR A 129 10.31 -15.76 -8.58
CA THR A 129 10.14 -15.76 -10.03
C THR A 129 8.80 -16.36 -10.44
N VAL A 130 8.47 -17.55 -9.91
CA VAL A 130 7.17 -18.20 -10.18
C VAL A 130 6.04 -17.38 -9.59
N TRP A 131 6.22 -16.81 -8.40
CA TRP A 131 5.22 -15.92 -7.81
C TRP A 131 4.93 -14.71 -8.70
N ASN A 132 5.98 -14.07 -9.23
CA ASN A 132 5.85 -12.92 -10.11
C ASN A 132 5.09 -13.29 -11.40
N GLU A 133 5.34 -14.46 -11.99
CA GLU A 133 4.59 -14.96 -13.14
C GLU A 133 3.11 -15.22 -12.81
N ILE A 134 2.83 -15.90 -11.69
CA ILE A 134 1.47 -16.15 -11.19
C ILE A 134 0.74 -14.83 -10.95
N ALA A 135 1.36 -13.85 -10.30
CA ALA A 135 0.78 -12.53 -10.07
C ALA A 135 0.40 -11.85 -11.40
N GLY A 136 1.26 -11.96 -12.43
CA GLY A 136 0.96 -11.49 -13.78
C GLY A 136 -0.28 -12.16 -14.39
N HIS A 137 -0.41 -13.48 -14.22
CA HIS A 137 -1.62 -14.20 -14.63
C HIS A 137 -2.86 -13.78 -13.83
N ILE A 138 -2.74 -13.51 -12.54
CA ILE A 138 -3.87 -13.05 -11.72
C ILE A 138 -4.34 -11.67 -12.22
N ILE A 139 -3.41 -10.75 -12.50
CA ILE A 139 -3.72 -9.43 -13.08
C ILE A 139 -4.56 -9.57 -14.36
N SER A 140 -4.19 -10.48 -15.27
CA SER A 140 -4.91 -10.65 -16.55
C SER A 140 -6.35 -11.13 -16.39
N HIS A 141 -6.75 -11.62 -15.22
CA HIS A 141 -8.10 -12.08 -14.92
C HIS A 141 -8.95 -11.05 -14.17
N ASN A 142 -8.37 -9.92 -13.75
CA ASN A 142 -9.04 -8.83 -13.05
C ASN A 142 -9.99 -9.29 -11.92
N PRO A 143 -9.48 -10.03 -10.89
CA PRO A 143 -10.31 -10.47 -9.78
C PRO A 143 -10.74 -9.28 -8.90
N ALA A 144 -11.92 -9.39 -8.29
CA ALA A 144 -12.43 -8.39 -7.34
C ALA A 144 -11.60 -8.34 -6.05
N PHE A 145 -11.06 -9.48 -5.62
CA PHE A 145 -10.13 -9.59 -4.51
C PHE A 145 -9.33 -10.91 -4.61
N MET A 146 -8.29 -11.02 -3.81
CA MET A 146 -7.47 -12.22 -3.69
C MET A 146 -7.47 -12.76 -2.26
N VAL A 147 -7.49 -14.08 -2.11
CA VAL A 147 -7.26 -14.77 -0.85
C VAL A 147 -5.90 -15.45 -0.89
N LEU A 148 -5.05 -15.08 0.06
CA LEU A 148 -3.73 -15.65 0.27
C LEU A 148 -3.78 -16.69 1.39
N THR A 149 -3.52 -17.95 1.06
CA THR A 149 -3.70 -19.08 2.00
C THR A 149 -2.50 -19.35 2.91
N GLY A 150 -1.52 -18.44 2.94
CA GLY A 150 -0.32 -18.52 3.78
C GLY A 150 0.94 -18.85 2.99
N ASP A 151 2.05 -19.01 3.71
CA ASP A 151 3.38 -19.32 3.17
C ASP A 151 3.83 -18.34 2.08
N LEU A 152 3.70 -17.04 2.38
CA LEU A 152 3.94 -15.95 1.43
C LEU A 152 5.43 -15.63 1.18
N CYS A 153 6.28 -15.87 2.17
CA CYS A 153 7.72 -15.66 2.10
C CYS A 153 8.43 -16.60 3.08
N TYR A 154 9.74 -16.73 2.95
CA TYR A 154 10.56 -17.69 3.69
C TYR A 154 10.49 -17.55 5.21
N ASP A 155 10.57 -16.30 5.69
CA ASP A 155 10.45 -15.95 7.09
C ASP A 155 9.81 -14.56 7.29
N GLY A 156 9.62 -14.16 8.56
CA GLY A 156 9.04 -12.87 8.90
C GLY A 156 10.01 -11.68 8.82
N SER A 157 11.19 -11.83 8.23
CA SER A 157 12.15 -10.73 8.07
C SER A 157 11.67 -9.74 7.01
N TYR A 158 12.11 -8.47 7.14
CA TYR A 158 11.77 -7.44 6.17
C TYR A 158 12.28 -7.79 4.76
N SER A 159 13.50 -8.36 4.66
CA SER A 159 14.08 -8.79 3.39
C SER A 159 13.26 -9.89 2.73
N SER A 160 12.80 -10.90 3.47
CA SER A 160 11.96 -11.97 2.87
C SER A 160 10.65 -11.43 2.30
N TRP A 161 10.00 -10.48 2.98
CA TRP A 161 8.83 -9.81 2.43
C TRP A 161 9.15 -9.01 1.16
N ASN A 162 10.23 -8.24 1.21
CA ASN A 162 10.63 -7.38 0.11
C ASN A 162 11.07 -8.16 -1.14
N ASP A 163 11.85 -9.21 -0.94
CA ASP A 163 12.55 -9.91 -2.01
C ASP A 163 11.75 -11.10 -2.55
N GLU A 164 10.88 -11.71 -1.73
CA GLU A 164 10.06 -12.86 -2.15
C GLU A 164 8.61 -12.51 -2.45
N PHE A 165 7.97 -11.71 -1.59
CA PHE A 165 6.52 -11.45 -1.72
C PHE A 165 6.23 -10.24 -2.60
N PHE A 166 6.87 -9.09 -2.37
CA PHE A 166 6.63 -7.86 -3.13
C PHE A 166 7.44 -7.80 -4.44
N THR A 167 7.27 -8.82 -5.28
CA THR A 167 7.78 -8.84 -6.65
C THR A 167 7.09 -7.79 -7.52
N THR A 168 7.67 -7.46 -8.69
CA THR A 168 7.17 -6.40 -9.58
C THR A 168 5.68 -6.56 -9.91
N ASN A 169 5.27 -7.75 -10.38
CA ASN A 169 3.87 -8.00 -10.70
C ASN A 169 3.01 -8.05 -9.45
N ASN A 170 3.51 -8.57 -8.32
CA ASN A 170 2.70 -8.56 -7.11
C ASN A 170 2.49 -7.15 -6.54
N MET A 171 3.45 -6.23 -6.70
CA MET A 171 3.24 -4.82 -6.35
C MET A 171 2.14 -4.18 -7.19
N ILE A 172 2.12 -4.45 -8.51
CA ILE A 172 1.05 -3.98 -9.40
C ILE A 172 -0.29 -4.61 -9.00
N LEU A 173 -0.31 -5.93 -8.80
CA LEU A 173 -1.50 -6.67 -8.39
C LEU A 173 -2.06 -6.12 -7.07
N SER A 174 -1.21 -5.95 -6.07
CA SER A 174 -1.61 -5.55 -4.72
C SER A 174 -2.07 -4.09 -4.64
N ALA A 175 -1.63 -3.23 -5.57
CA ALA A 175 -2.11 -1.86 -5.70
C ALA A 175 -3.53 -1.75 -6.31
N SER A 176 -4.05 -2.81 -6.92
CA SER A 176 -5.36 -2.77 -7.57
C SER A 176 -6.34 -3.83 -7.10
N VAL A 177 -5.84 -4.95 -6.60
CA VAL A 177 -6.63 -6.08 -6.11
C VAL A 177 -6.42 -6.19 -4.61
N PRO A 178 -7.44 -5.85 -3.79
CA PRO A 178 -7.38 -6.04 -2.36
C PRO A 178 -7.21 -7.51 -2.01
N TRP A 179 -6.39 -7.79 -1.00
CA TRP A 179 -6.16 -9.15 -0.55
C TRP A 179 -6.53 -9.36 0.91
N PHE A 180 -6.92 -10.60 1.20
CA PHE A 180 -7.09 -11.15 2.52
C PHE A 180 -6.06 -12.26 2.68
N ASN A 181 -5.36 -12.32 3.80
CA ASN A 181 -4.44 -13.42 4.07
C ASN A 181 -4.83 -14.20 5.32
N SER A 182 -4.52 -15.48 5.28
CA SER A 182 -4.39 -16.31 6.47
C SER A 182 -2.91 -16.42 6.88
N LEU A 183 -2.70 -16.72 8.16
CA LEU A 183 -1.37 -17.05 8.65
C LEU A 183 -0.99 -18.45 8.16
N GLY A 184 0.19 -18.56 7.55
CA GLY A 184 0.87 -19.84 7.28
C GLY A 184 1.98 -20.13 8.27
N ILE A 185 2.66 -21.27 8.12
CA ILE A 185 3.80 -21.67 8.95
C ILE A 185 5.09 -21.35 8.20
N MET A 186 5.84 -20.36 8.68
CA MET A 186 7.17 -20.06 8.17
C MET A 186 8.24 -20.94 8.83
N LYS A 187 9.45 -20.97 8.24
CA LYS A 187 10.60 -21.64 8.88
C LYS A 187 10.81 -21.03 10.28
N HIS A 188 10.98 -21.87 11.29
CA HIS A 188 11.08 -21.52 12.73
C HIS A 188 9.76 -21.18 13.46
N GLY A 189 8.60 -21.52 12.90
CA GLY A 189 7.32 -21.39 13.61
C GLY A 189 6.90 -19.94 13.90
N GLN A 190 7.52 -18.98 13.20
CA GLN A 190 7.15 -17.58 13.28
C GLN A 190 5.87 -17.33 12.48
N LEU A 191 4.94 -16.56 13.06
CA LEU A 191 3.72 -16.13 12.38
C LEU A 191 4.02 -14.87 11.53
N GLN A 192 3.33 -14.74 10.39
CA GLN A 192 3.38 -13.55 9.56
C GLN A 192 2.71 -12.37 10.28
N ARG A 193 3.49 -11.61 11.08
CA ARG A 193 2.95 -10.51 11.91
C ARG A 193 3.33 -9.11 11.44
N LYS A 194 4.29 -8.97 10.51
CA LYS A 194 4.90 -7.66 10.23
C LYS A 194 4.11 -6.76 9.28
N LEU A 195 3.09 -7.27 8.59
CA LEU A 195 2.34 -6.56 7.54
C LEU A 195 0.81 -6.79 7.63
N LEU A 196 0.34 -7.14 8.81
CA LEU A 196 -1.09 -7.25 9.17
C LEU A 196 -1.51 -6.00 9.95
#